data_AF-A0A0A2MYV9-F1
#
_entry.id   AF-A0A0A2MYV9-F1
#
_cell.length_a   1.000
_cell.length_b   1.000
_cell.length_c   1.000
_cell.angle_alpha   90.00
_cell.angle_beta   90.00
_cell.angle_gamma   90.00
#
_symmetry.space_group_name_H-M   'P 1'
#
loop_
_entity.id
_entity.type
_entity.pdbx_description
1 polymer ?
#
loop_
_entity_poly.entity_id
_entity_poly.type
_entity_poly.pdbx_seq_one_letter_code
_entity_poly.pdbx_strand_id
1 'polypeptide(L)'
;MLVLIQIVIFIRLEARSRMFEQNCYLVTVGMPLNEARKIMGDLDFQYWTQDEQSAEIIIYPFNGENLYYLSYPSSFGASEEAKIYFDPNTLLVTEVFYGE
;
A
#
# COMPACT_ATOMS: atom_id res chain seq x y z
N MET A 1 6.75 -5.73 -30.69
CA MET A 1 7.75 -5.64 -29.60
C MET A 1 7.22 -4.87 -28.37
N LEU A 2 6.42 -3.80 -28.54
CA LEU A 2 5.80 -3.06 -27.42
C LEU A 2 4.87 -3.91 -26.52
N VAL A 3 4.06 -4.80 -27.11
CA VAL A 3 3.05 -5.59 -26.39
C VAL A 3 3.67 -6.55 -25.37
N LEU A 4 4.81 -7.16 -25.71
CA LEU A 4 5.51 -8.07 -24.80
C LEU A 4 6.04 -7.35 -23.55
N ILE A 5 6.50 -6.10 -23.70
CA ILE A 5 6.97 -5.27 -22.59
C ILE A 5 5.80 -4.91 -21.65
N GLN A 6 4.65 -4.53 -22.22
CA GLN A 6 3.46 -4.21 -21.43
C GLN A 6 2.92 -5.40 -20.64
N ILE A 7 2.95 -6.60 -21.22
CA ILE A 7 2.54 -7.83 -20.52
C ILE A 7 3.48 -8.12 -19.33
N VAL A 8 4.79 -7.96 -19.51
CA VAL A 8 5.76 -8.18 -18.42
C VAL A 8 5.57 -7.15 -17.29
N ILE A 9 5.33 -5.89 -17.63
CA ILE A 9 5.04 -4.84 -16.64
C ILE A 9 3.76 -5.19 -15.87
N PHE A 10 2.69 -5.56 -16.57
CA PHE A 10 1.43 -5.96 -15.96
C PHE A 10 1.61 -7.14 -14.98
N ILE A 11 2.29 -8.21 -15.40
CA ILE A 11 2.52 -9.39 -14.53
C ILE A 11 3.30 -9.01 -13.26
N ARG A 12 4.28 -8.10 -13.37
CA ARG A 12 5.06 -7.64 -12.22
C ARG A 12 4.24 -6.80 -11.25
N LEU A 13 3.43 -5.87 -11.77
CA LEU A 13 2.54 -5.05 -10.95
C LEU A 13 1.50 -5.94 -10.26
N GLU A 14 0.90 -6.87 -10.98
CA GLU A 14 -0.09 -7.81 -10.44
C GLU A 14 0.49 -8.68 -9.30
N ALA A 15 1.68 -9.25 -9.50
CA ALA A 15 2.35 -10.05 -8.47
C ALA A 15 2.64 -9.23 -7.20
N ARG A 16 2.99 -7.94 -7.38
CA ARG A 16 3.25 -7.03 -6.27
C ARG A 16 1.98 -6.63 -5.53
N SER A 17 0.92 -6.25 -6.24
CA SER A 17 -0.34 -5.89 -5.61
C SER A 17 -0.86 -7.03 -4.73
N ARG A 18 -0.79 -8.27 -5.23
CA ARG A 18 -1.12 -9.48 -4.45
C ARG A 18 -0.24 -9.65 -3.22
N MET A 19 1.04 -9.32 -3.32
CA MET A 19 1.95 -9.35 -2.18
C MET A 19 1.54 -8.30 -1.13
N PHE A 20 1.17 -7.08 -1.53
CA PHE A 20 0.67 -6.07 -0.59
C PHE A 20 -0.62 -6.53 0.10
N GLU A 21 -1.59 -7.08 -0.64
CA GLU A 21 -2.82 -7.64 -0.08
C GLU A 21 -2.52 -8.73 0.96
N GLN A 22 -1.62 -9.67 0.64
CA GLN A 22 -1.21 -10.74 1.57
C GLN A 22 -0.47 -10.23 2.79
N ASN A 23 0.47 -9.30 2.61
CA ASN A 23 1.25 -8.73 3.70
C ASN A 23 0.41 -7.84 4.61
N CYS A 24 -0.67 -7.26 4.09
CA CYS A 24 -1.58 -6.42 4.86
C CYS A 24 -2.09 -7.17 6.10
N TYR A 25 -2.41 -8.46 5.97
CA TYR A 25 -2.85 -9.34 7.08
C TYR A 25 -1.85 -9.48 8.23
N LEU A 26 -0.58 -9.12 8.00
CA LEU A 26 0.48 -9.18 9.02
C LEU A 26 0.65 -7.84 9.76
N VAL A 27 0.03 -6.77 9.28
CA VAL A 27 0.05 -5.45 9.91
C VAL A 27 -1.00 -5.40 11.02
N THR A 28 -0.63 -4.79 12.15
CA THR A 28 -1.49 -4.72 13.34
C THR A 28 -1.62 -3.29 13.86
N VAL A 29 -2.79 -2.99 14.43
CA VAL A 29 -3.05 -1.70 15.08
C VAL A 29 -2.10 -1.49 16.26
N GLY A 30 -1.57 -0.28 16.38
CA GLY A 30 -0.62 0.13 17.41
C GLY A 30 0.84 -0.10 17.05
N MET A 31 1.15 -0.75 15.92
CA MET A 31 2.54 -0.89 15.47
C MET A 31 3.09 0.42 14.90
N PRO A 32 4.42 0.65 14.96
CA PRO A 32 5.04 1.78 14.28
C PRO A 32 4.83 1.71 12.77
N LEU A 33 4.49 2.85 12.15
CA LEU A 33 4.23 2.96 10.72
C LEU A 33 5.42 2.46 9.88
N ASN A 34 6.65 2.74 10.30
CA ASN A 34 7.84 2.27 9.59
C ASN A 34 7.96 0.74 9.57
N GLU A 35 7.58 0.07 10.66
CA GLU A 35 7.56 -1.39 10.72
C GLU A 35 6.41 -1.95 9.87
N ALA A 36 5.24 -1.30 9.88
CA ALA A 36 4.12 -1.68 9.02
C ALA A 36 4.51 -1.59 7.53
N ARG A 37 5.15 -0.49 7.14
CA ARG A 37 5.72 -0.26 5.81
C ARG A 37 6.72 -1.36 5.41
N LYS A 38 7.65 -1.68 6.30
CA LYS A 38 8.59 -2.79 6.10
C LYS A 38 7.89 -4.14 5.91
N ILE A 39 6.85 -4.44 6.69
CA ILE A 39 6.04 -5.67 6.53
C ILE A 39 5.34 -5.69 5.17
N MET A 40 4.74 -4.57 4.76
CA MET A 40 4.12 -4.44 3.45
C MET A 40 5.15 -4.62 2.32
N GLY A 41 6.41 -4.27 2.57
CA GLY A 41 7.51 -4.34 1.62
C GLY A 41 7.62 -3.08 0.76
N ASP A 42 6.94 -1.99 1.10
CA ASP A 42 6.95 -0.77 0.27
C ASP A 42 8.31 -0.03 0.31
N LEU A 43 9.03 -0.11 1.44
CA LEU A 43 10.36 0.47 1.60
C LEU A 43 11.39 -0.18 0.65
N ASP A 44 11.19 -1.45 0.29
CA ASP A 44 12.07 -2.12 -0.68
C ASP A 44 11.87 -1.53 -2.08
N PHE A 45 10.66 -1.10 -2.44
CA PHE A 45 10.34 -0.57 -3.77
C PHE A 45 10.57 0.94 -3.91
N GLN A 46 10.60 1.70 -2.81
CA GLN A 46 10.85 3.15 -2.85
C GLN A 46 12.14 3.52 -3.61
N TYR A 47 13.12 2.62 -3.65
CA TYR A 47 14.42 2.85 -4.27
C TYR A 47 14.58 2.22 -5.66
N TRP A 48 13.67 1.34 -6.08
CA TRP A 48 13.94 0.45 -7.22
C TRP A 48 13.55 1.03 -8.57
N THR A 49 12.49 1.85 -8.70
CA THR A 49 12.21 2.67 -9.89
C THR A 49 11.16 3.75 -9.59
N GLN A 50 11.18 4.88 -10.33
CA GLN A 50 10.12 5.91 -10.26
C GLN A 50 8.77 5.43 -10.86
N ASP A 51 8.79 4.38 -11.69
CA ASP A 51 7.63 3.92 -12.45
C ASP A 51 6.82 2.81 -11.75
N GLU A 52 7.41 2.12 -10.77
CA GLU A 52 6.73 1.04 -10.05
C GLU A 52 6.10 1.59 -8.76
N GLN A 53 4.81 1.91 -8.82
CA GLN A 53 4.08 2.51 -7.70
C GLN A 53 4.25 1.70 -6.40
N SER A 54 4.72 2.39 -5.37
CA SER A 54 4.71 1.96 -3.97
C SER A 54 3.49 2.57 -3.27
N ALA A 55 3.37 2.44 -1.96
CA ALA A 55 2.27 3.04 -1.22
C ALA A 55 2.21 4.56 -1.40
N GLU A 56 1.01 5.09 -1.67
CA GLU A 56 0.76 6.53 -1.70
C GLU A 56 0.25 7.00 -0.35
N ILE A 57 0.79 8.11 0.19
CA ILE A 57 0.24 8.75 1.38
C ILE A 57 -0.92 9.63 0.95
N ILE A 58 -2.11 9.32 1.46
CA ILE A 58 -3.33 10.08 1.23
C ILE A 58 -3.72 10.82 2.51
N ILE A 59 -4.11 12.08 2.34
CA ILE A 59 -4.68 12.93 3.40
C ILE A 59 -6.10 13.27 2.98
N TYR A 60 -7.08 12.82 3.75
CA TYR A 60 -8.49 12.99 3.43
C TYR A 60 -9.24 13.69 4.57
N PRO A 61 -9.87 14.86 4.34
CA PRO A 61 -10.65 15.53 5.37
C PRO A 61 -11.95 14.75 5.63
N PHE A 62 -12.19 14.37 6.87
CA PHE A 62 -13.36 13.63 7.32
C PHE A 62 -13.83 14.16 8.69
N ASN A 63 -15.11 14.53 8.79
CA ASN A 63 -15.74 15.03 10.02
C ASN A 63 -15.00 16.18 10.73
N GLY A 64 -14.32 17.04 9.98
CA GLY A 64 -13.58 18.20 10.54
C GLY A 64 -12.15 17.88 10.97
N GLU A 65 -11.70 16.64 10.77
CA GLU A 65 -10.30 16.21 10.99
C GLU A 65 -9.72 15.66 9.69
N ASN A 66 -8.40 15.45 9.66
CA ASN A 66 -7.72 14.81 8.53
C ASN A 66 -7.44 13.34 8.87
N LEU A 67 -7.89 12.44 8.01
CA LEU A 67 -7.47 11.04 8.02
C LEU A 67 -6.20 10.89 7.19
N TYR A 68 -5.24 10.16 7.74
CA TYR A 68 -3.97 9.86 7.10
C TYR A 68 -3.88 8.35 6.89
N TYR A 69 -3.64 7.95 5.64
CA TYR A 69 -3.45 6.54 5.33
C TYR A 69 -2.49 6.34 4.16
N LEU A 70 -1.88 5.17 4.14
CA LEU A 70 -1.16 4.64 2.99
C LEU A 70 -2.16 3.84 2.14
N SER A 71 -2.27 4.13 0.84
CA SER A 71 -3.02 3.33 -0.13
C SER A 71 -2.05 2.48 -0.95
N TYR A 72 -2.35 1.20 -1.10
CA TYR A 72 -1.52 0.25 -1.82
C TYR A 72 -2.22 -0.19 -3.11
N PRO A 73 -1.50 -0.33 -4.23
CA PRO A 73 -2.08 -0.83 -5.47
C PRO A 73 -2.80 -2.16 -5.26
N SER A 74 -4.03 -2.25 -5.75
CA SER A 74 -4.81 -3.50 -5.73
C SER A 74 -4.48 -4.37 -6.94
N SER A 75 -4.74 -5.67 -6.80
CA SER A 75 -4.61 -6.62 -7.88
C SER A 75 -5.78 -6.50 -8.86
N PHE A 76 -5.57 -6.91 -10.11
CA PHE A 76 -6.61 -6.85 -11.13
C PHE A 76 -7.83 -7.68 -10.70
N GLY A 77 -8.97 -7.00 -10.58
CA GLY A 77 -10.24 -7.60 -10.17
C GLY A 77 -10.54 -7.51 -8.68
N ALA A 78 -9.63 -6.95 -7.87
CA ALA A 78 -9.95 -6.55 -6.50
C ALA A 78 -10.94 -5.38 -6.51
N SER A 79 -11.89 -5.41 -5.59
CA SER A 79 -12.91 -4.37 -5.42
C SER A 79 -12.36 -3.15 -4.70
N GLU A 80 -11.45 -3.35 -3.74
CA GLU A 80 -10.83 -2.28 -2.98
C GLU A 80 -9.32 -2.48 -2.74
N GLU A 81 -8.62 -1.35 -2.59
CA GLU A 81 -7.20 -1.30 -2.25
C GLU A 81 -6.94 -1.55 -0.77
N ALA A 82 -5.83 -2.22 -0.46
CA ALA A 82 -5.34 -2.30 0.91
C ALA A 82 -4.92 -0.92 1.42
N LYS A 83 -5.28 -0.59 2.66
CA LYS A 83 -4.98 0.71 3.30
C LYS A 83 -4.47 0.52 4.71
N ILE A 84 -3.51 1.37 5.10
CA ILE A 84 -3.02 1.46 6.48
C ILE A 84 -3.23 2.88 6.97
N TYR A 85 -4.14 3.05 7.92
CA TYR A 85 -4.38 4.32 8.58
C TYR A 85 -3.39 4.52 9.72
N PHE A 86 -2.98 5.77 9.94
CA PHE A 86 -2.04 6.10 11.00
C PHE A 86 -2.29 7.48 11.59
N ASP A 87 -1.83 7.68 12.82
CA ASP A 87 -1.79 9.00 13.44
C ASP A 87 -0.51 9.72 13.01
N PRO A 88 -0.59 10.91 12.40
CA PRO A 88 0.59 11.65 11.91
C PRO A 88 1.50 12.15 13.04
N ASN A 89 1.01 12.26 14.28
CA ASN A 89 1.78 12.77 15.41
C ASN A 89 2.61 11.66 16.07
N THR A 90 2.01 10.47 16.22
CA THR A 90 2.66 9.32 16.87
C THR A 90 3.28 8.34 15.88
N LEU A 91 2.89 8.41 14.61
CA LEU A 91 3.27 7.47 13.55
C LEU A 91 2.95 6.02 13.92
N LEU A 92 1.85 5.81 14.63
CA LEU A 92 1.32 4.49 14.95
C LEU A 92 0.16 4.16 14.02
N VAL A 93 0.07 2.89 13.62
CA VAL A 93 -1.07 2.36 12.87
C VAL A 93 -2.32 2.43 13.73
N THR A 94 -3.38 3.02 13.21
CA THR A 94 -4.67 3.18 13.91
C THR A 94 -5.74 2.24 13.37
N GLU A 95 -5.68 1.90 12.09
CA GLU A 95 -6.60 0.99 11.43
C GLU A 95 -5.93 0.35 10.20
N VAL A 96 -6.35 -0.87 9.85
CA VAL A 96 -5.86 -1.60 8.69
C VAL A 96 -7.05 -2.11 7.91
N PHE A 97 -7.04 -1.86 6.60
CA PHE A 97 -8.03 -2.35 5.66
C PHE A 97 -7.33 -3.23 4.64
N TYR A 98 -7.78 -4.48 4.51
CA TYR A 98 -7.03 -5.51 3.80
C TYR A 98 -7.28 -5.55 2.28
N GLY A 99 -8.28 -4.82 1.79
CA GLY A 99 -8.80 -4.98 0.42
C GLY A 99 -9.65 -6.25 0.29
N GLU A 100 -10.72 -6.19 -0.50
CA GLU A 100 -11.57 -7.34 -0.88
C GLU A 100 -11.61 -7.51 -2.40
#